data_AF-A0AAD2JXP2-F1
#
_entry.id   AF-A0AAD2JXP2-F1
#
_cell.length_a   1.000
_cell.length_b   1.000
_cell.length_c   1.000
_cell.angle_alpha   90.00
_cell.angle_beta   90.00
_cell.angle_gamma   90.00
#
_symmetry.space_group_name_H-M   'P 1'
#
loop_
_entity.id
_entity.type
_entity.pdbx_description
1 polymer ?
#
loop_
_entity_poly.entity_id
_entity_poly.type
_entity_poly.pdbx_seq_one_letter_code
_entity_poly.pdbx_strand_id
1 'polypeptide(L)'
;MIPYVPLARAKVTGPHCGLCTNPLPTPYAPIDSIHRFSMRCEHDLHYCCYMAYISQAVAPVGMKDSCPECRESILSDGRYWVRATSHAGEQTPVDITDRVLARLKMVKNAKQQLFFDMLEIRNVVLASALLEGSDPIDVNFQSLTTGISALHICALKNDVPGIEFLLKNGADKDAKTFAGLTPLESARFSNAPDAEKRLLLA
;
A
#
# COMPACT_ATOMS: atom_id res chain seq x y z
N MET A 1 -0.72 14.64 -32.81
CA MET A 1 0.14 13.44 -32.90
C MET A 1 1.57 13.92 -33.09
N ILE A 2 2.36 13.92 -32.02
CA ILE A 2 3.80 14.23 -32.11
C ILE A 2 4.51 12.88 -32.19
N PRO A 3 5.34 12.61 -33.21
CA PRO A 3 6.07 11.36 -33.30
C PRO A 3 7.14 11.29 -32.20
N TYR A 4 7.15 10.18 -31.48
CA TYR A 4 8.11 9.86 -30.42
C TYR A 4 9.49 9.64 -31.03
N VAL A 5 10.48 10.43 -30.58
CA VAL A 5 11.90 10.21 -30.85
C VAL A 5 12.53 9.74 -29.53
N PRO A 6 13.04 8.50 -29.43
CA PRO A 6 13.67 8.03 -28.22
C PRO A 6 14.97 8.81 -28.00
N LEU A 7 15.12 9.42 -26.81
CA LEU A 7 16.42 9.88 -26.34
C LEU A 7 17.29 8.65 -26.11
N ALA A 8 18.25 8.42 -26.99
CA ALA A 8 19.31 7.45 -26.80
C ALA A 8 20.11 7.81 -25.54
N ARG A 9 19.79 7.16 -24.41
CA ARG A 9 20.67 7.06 -23.25
C ARG A 9 21.28 5.67 -23.24
N ALA A 10 22.58 5.61 -22.99
CA ALA A 10 23.40 4.41 -23.11
C ALA A 10 22.80 3.20 -22.41
N LYS A 11 22.86 2.03 -23.08
CA LYS A 11 22.49 0.73 -22.52
C LYS A 11 23.25 0.47 -21.23
N VAL A 12 22.55 0.43 -20.10
CA VAL A 12 23.01 -0.29 -18.90
C VAL A 12 22.34 -1.67 -18.94
N THR A 13 22.64 -2.46 -19.96
CA THR A 13 22.22 -3.87 -20.03
C THR A 13 23.29 -4.72 -19.33
N GLY A 14 23.26 -4.77 -18.00
CA GLY A 14 24.13 -5.64 -17.20
C GLY A 14 23.53 -7.05 -17.04
N PRO A 15 24.34 -8.08 -16.70
CA PRO A 15 23.82 -9.42 -16.40
C PRO A 15 23.08 -9.49 -15.04
N HIS A 16 22.94 -8.36 -14.34
CA HIS A 16 22.38 -8.26 -12.99
C HIS A 16 21.14 -7.37 -12.97
N CYS A 17 20.27 -7.62 -11.99
CA CYS A 17 19.09 -6.82 -11.74
C CYS A 17 19.46 -5.41 -11.27
N GLY A 18 18.76 -4.38 -11.76
CA GLY A 18 18.92 -3.00 -11.32
C GLY A 18 18.63 -2.73 -9.83
N LEU A 19 18.11 -3.71 -9.09
CA LEU A 19 17.74 -3.61 -7.67
C LEU A 19 18.50 -4.59 -6.75
N CYS A 20 19.26 -5.55 -7.29
CA CYS A 20 20.03 -6.49 -6.48
C CYS A 20 21.26 -7.01 -7.24
N THR A 21 22.21 -7.63 -6.54
CA THR A 21 23.43 -8.16 -7.16
C THR A 21 23.25 -9.52 -7.84
N ASN A 22 22.05 -10.13 -7.77
CA ASN A 22 21.80 -11.44 -8.37
C ASN A 22 21.71 -11.36 -9.90
N PRO A 23 22.20 -12.38 -10.61
CA PRO A 23 22.16 -12.42 -12.07
C PRO A 23 20.73 -12.62 -12.61
N LEU A 24 20.57 -12.26 -13.88
CA LEU A 24 19.36 -12.42 -14.69
C LEU A 24 19.59 -13.55 -15.72
N PRO A 25 19.81 -14.79 -15.26
CA PRO A 25 18.70 -15.71 -14.97
C PRO A 25 18.77 -16.38 -13.58
N THR A 26 17.61 -16.66 -12.97
CA THR A 26 17.52 -17.45 -11.73
C THR A 26 17.51 -18.95 -12.06
N PRO A 27 18.43 -19.78 -11.52
CA PRO A 27 18.57 -21.19 -11.91
C PRO A 27 17.40 -22.12 -11.53
N TYR A 28 16.40 -21.64 -10.78
CA TYR A 28 15.31 -22.46 -10.21
C TYR A 28 13.90 -22.00 -10.62
N ALA A 29 13.76 -21.28 -11.74
CA ALA A 29 12.50 -20.66 -12.15
C ALA A 29 11.61 -21.61 -12.97
N PRO A 30 10.34 -21.85 -12.60
CA PRO A 30 9.36 -22.52 -13.46
C PRO A 30 8.99 -21.66 -14.69
N ILE A 31 8.62 -22.32 -15.79
CA ILE A 31 8.50 -21.76 -17.15
C ILE A 31 7.43 -20.66 -17.28
N ASP A 32 6.38 -20.69 -16.46
CA ASP A 32 5.14 -19.92 -16.67
C ASP A 32 4.99 -18.65 -15.81
N SER A 33 6.03 -18.22 -15.09
CA SER A 33 5.97 -17.00 -14.28
C SER A 33 6.95 -15.92 -14.74
N ILE A 34 6.51 -14.66 -14.72
CA ILE A 34 7.35 -13.50 -14.99
C ILE A 34 8.40 -13.41 -13.87
N HIS A 35 9.62 -13.88 -14.14
CA HIS A 35 10.75 -13.80 -13.20
C HIS A 35 11.62 -12.58 -13.46
N ARG A 36 11.83 -12.27 -14.73
CA ARG A 36 12.53 -11.08 -15.24
C ARG A 36 11.59 -10.32 -16.16
N PHE A 37 11.63 -9.01 -16.07
CA PHE A 37 11.11 -8.16 -17.12
C PHE A 37 12.05 -6.99 -17.37
N SER A 38 12.00 -6.45 -18.57
CA SER A 38 12.62 -5.19 -18.93
C SER A 38 11.60 -4.07 -18.84
N MET A 39 11.99 -2.98 -18.21
CA MET A 39 11.24 -1.72 -18.23
C MET A 39 11.21 -1.13 -19.64
N ARG A 40 10.34 -0.13 -19.89
CA ARG A 40 10.29 0.56 -21.19
C ARG A 40 11.66 1.11 -21.59
N CYS A 41 12.38 1.65 -20.62
CA CYS A 41 13.75 2.16 -20.68
C CYS A 41 14.85 1.09 -20.80
N GLU A 42 14.49 -0.17 -21.04
CA GLU A 42 15.41 -1.32 -21.19
C GLU A 42 16.20 -1.74 -19.94
N HIS A 43 15.98 -1.10 -18.79
CA HIS A 43 16.51 -1.61 -17.52
C HIS A 43 15.83 -2.92 -17.12
N ASP A 44 16.63 -3.91 -16.76
CA ASP A 44 16.17 -5.24 -16.42
C ASP A 44 16.05 -5.45 -14.91
N LEU A 45 14.92 -6.01 -14.51
CA LEU A 45 14.59 -6.21 -13.10
C LEU A 45 14.01 -7.61 -12.88
N HIS A 46 14.28 -8.17 -11.70
CA HIS A 46 13.49 -9.30 -11.22
C HIS A 46 12.09 -8.80 -10.83
N TYR A 47 11.08 -9.60 -11.16
CA TYR A 47 9.70 -9.31 -10.78
C TYR A 47 9.55 -9.18 -9.26
N CYS A 48 10.18 -10.07 -8.49
CA CYS A 48 10.16 -10.03 -7.03
C CYS A 48 10.84 -8.76 -6.47
N CYS A 49 11.99 -8.35 -7.04
CA CYS A 49 12.68 -7.14 -6.62
C CYS A 49 11.86 -5.89 -6.90
N TYR A 50 11.23 -5.81 -8.07
CA TYR A 50 10.35 -4.69 -8.39
C TYR A 50 9.12 -4.64 -7.48
N MET A 51 8.49 -5.79 -7.22
CA MET A 51 7.35 -5.86 -6.29
C MET A 51 7.76 -5.45 -4.87
N ALA A 52 8.95 -5.84 -4.42
CA ALA A 52 9.50 -5.39 -3.13
C ALA A 52 9.76 -3.89 -3.12
N TYR A 53 10.35 -3.35 -4.19
CA TYR A 53 10.65 -1.92 -4.36
C TYR A 53 9.39 -1.05 -4.26
N ILE A 54 8.34 -1.35 -5.02
CA ILE A 54 7.08 -0.57 -4.98
C ILE A 54 6.30 -0.74 -3.67
N SER A 55 6.66 -1.73 -2.86
CA SER A 55 6.05 -1.97 -1.54
C SER A 55 6.70 -1.15 -0.42
N GLN A 56 7.79 -0.43 -0.69
CA GLN A 56 8.48 0.34 0.34
C GLN A 56 7.66 1.57 0.76
N ALA A 57 7.62 1.79 2.08
CA ALA A 57 6.83 2.81 2.77
C ALA A 57 7.35 4.25 2.62
N VAL A 58 8.51 4.45 1.99
CA VAL A 58 9.20 5.77 1.89
C VAL A 58 9.46 6.09 0.42
N ALA A 59 8.42 5.94 -0.39
CA ALA A 59 8.53 6.10 -1.83
C ALA A 59 8.20 7.55 -2.23
N PRO A 60 9.13 8.32 -2.84
CA PRO A 60 8.80 9.63 -3.38
C PRO A 60 7.63 9.56 -4.36
N VAL A 61 6.91 10.67 -4.51
CA VAL A 61 5.85 10.82 -5.52
C VAL A 61 6.40 10.41 -6.90
N GLY A 62 5.74 9.46 -7.56
CA GLY A 62 6.16 8.92 -8.86
C GLY A 62 7.11 7.72 -8.81
N MET A 63 7.60 7.28 -7.65
CA MET A 63 8.50 6.11 -7.52
C MET A 63 7.80 4.78 -7.87
N LYS A 64 6.49 4.68 -7.63
CA LYS A 64 5.70 3.47 -7.91
C LYS A 64 5.38 3.28 -9.40
N ASP A 65 5.51 4.37 -10.18
CA ASP A 65 5.12 4.45 -11.58
C ASP A 65 6.32 4.67 -12.50
N SER A 66 7.53 4.49 -11.98
CA SER A 66 8.77 4.78 -12.68
C SER A 66 9.83 3.70 -12.48
N CYS A 67 10.78 3.67 -13.42
CA CYS A 67 11.96 2.83 -13.34
C CYS A 67 12.84 3.24 -12.14
N PRO A 68 13.27 2.28 -11.29
CA PRO A 68 14.15 2.56 -10.16
C PRO A 68 15.50 3.18 -10.54
N GLU A 69 16.02 2.89 -11.74
CA GLU A 69 17.34 3.34 -12.18
C GLU A 69 17.29 4.73 -12.85
N CYS A 70 16.40 4.91 -13.83
CA CYS A 70 16.36 6.13 -14.64
C CYS A 70 15.16 7.04 -14.39
N ARG A 71 14.21 6.62 -13.54
CA ARG A 71 12.95 7.32 -13.23
C ARG A 71 12.01 7.55 -14.41
N GLU A 72 12.23 6.89 -15.54
CA GLU A 72 11.31 6.91 -16.67
C GLU A 72 9.98 6.25 -16.28
N SER A 73 8.85 6.89 -16.62
CA SER A 73 7.55 6.34 -16.26
C SER A 73 7.25 5.06 -17.04
N ILE A 74 6.74 4.07 -16.32
CA ILE A 74 6.30 2.79 -16.89
C ILE A 74 4.78 2.75 -17.06
N LEU A 75 4.09 3.81 -16.62
CA LEU A 75 2.67 4.01 -16.79
C LEU A 75 2.40 4.49 -18.23
N SER A 76 1.50 3.82 -18.93
CA SER A 76 1.01 4.24 -20.24
C SER A 76 -0.50 4.01 -20.26
N ASP A 77 -1.27 5.07 -20.54
CA ASP A 77 -2.73 5.05 -20.56
C ASP A 77 -3.36 4.46 -19.27
N GLY A 78 -2.75 4.78 -18.11
CA GLY A 78 -3.19 4.29 -16.80
C GLY A 78 -2.83 2.84 -16.50
N ARG A 79 -2.01 2.18 -17.35
CA ARG A 79 -1.60 0.78 -17.20
C ARG A 79 -0.09 0.64 -17.08
N TYR A 80 0.33 -0.36 -16.31
CA TYR A 80 1.72 -0.70 -16.09
C TYR A 80 2.18 -1.72 -17.12
N TRP A 81 3.06 -1.29 -18.03
CA TRP A 81 3.57 -2.13 -19.11
C TRP A 81 5.04 -2.48 -18.90
N VAL A 82 5.35 -3.77 -19.01
CA VAL A 82 6.73 -4.30 -18.96
C VAL A 82 6.96 -5.28 -20.10
N ARG A 83 8.22 -5.54 -20.45
CA ARG A 83 8.58 -6.61 -21.41
C ARG A 83 9.02 -7.85 -20.64
N ALA A 84 8.19 -8.88 -20.59
CA ALA A 84 8.59 -10.15 -19.99
C ALA A 84 9.56 -10.88 -20.94
N THR A 85 10.64 -11.43 -20.39
CA THR A 85 11.62 -12.20 -21.16
C THR A 85 11.38 -13.68 -20.92
N SER A 86 11.09 -14.44 -21.99
CA SER A 86 10.91 -15.90 -21.92
C SER A 86 12.24 -16.62 -21.69
N HIS A 87 12.19 -17.93 -21.42
CA HIS A 87 13.38 -18.78 -21.34
C HIS A 87 14.17 -18.82 -22.66
N ALA A 88 13.47 -18.61 -23.79
CA ALA A 88 14.08 -18.52 -25.11
C ALA A 88 14.65 -17.13 -25.43
N GLY A 89 14.57 -16.17 -24.49
CA GLY A 89 15.03 -14.80 -24.67
C GLY A 89 14.06 -13.89 -25.43
N GLU A 90 12.85 -14.36 -25.72
CA GLU A 90 11.82 -13.58 -26.41
C GLU A 90 11.23 -12.53 -25.48
N GLN A 91 11.14 -11.28 -25.93
CA GLN A 91 10.55 -10.18 -25.17
C GLN A 91 9.12 -9.92 -25.63
N THR A 92 8.15 -10.09 -24.72
CA THR A 92 6.74 -9.81 -25.01
C THR A 92 6.19 -8.75 -24.06
N PRO A 93 5.37 -7.80 -24.54
CA PRO A 93 4.73 -6.81 -23.68
C PRO A 93 3.68 -7.48 -22.79
N VAL A 94 3.73 -7.18 -21.50
CA VAL A 94 2.79 -7.70 -20.49
C VAL A 94 2.24 -6.55 -19.65
N ASP A 95 0.92 -6.52 -19.50
CA ASP A 95 0.21 -5.64 -18.57
C ASP A 95 0.28 -6.26 -17.16
N ILE A 96 0.90 -5.55 -16.22
CA ILE A 96 1.02 -5.99 -14.82
C ILE A 96 0.18 -5.12 -13.87
N THR A 97 -0.76 -4.35 -14.40
CA THR A 97 -1.55 -3.38 -13.62
C THR A 97 -2.24 -4.02 -12.43
N ASP A 98 -2.98 -5.10 -12.63
CA ASP A 98 -3.70 -5.77 -11.53
C ASP A 98 -2.76 -6.28 -10.44
N ARG A 99 -1.56 -6.74 -10.82
CA ARG A 99 -0.54 -7.24 -9.88
C ARG A 99 0.05 -6.10 -9.05
N VAL A 100 0.38 -4.98 -9.70
CA VAL A 100 0.87 -3.76 -9.04
C VAL A 100 -0.20 -3.21 -8.09
N LEU A 101 -1.42 -3.01 -8.56
CA LEU A 101 -2.52 -2.47 -7.76
C LEU A 101 -2.89 -3.40 -6.60
N ALA A 102 -2.92 -4.73 -6.81
CA ALA A 102 -3.13 -5.69 -5.74
C ALA A 102 -2.02 -5.57 -4.68
N ARG A 103 -0.75 -5.49 -5.09
CA ARG A 103 0.38 -5.35 -4.17
C ARG A 103 0.31 -4.04 -3.37
N LEU A 104 0.04 -2.92 -4.04
CA LEU A 104 -0.13 -1.63 -3.40
C LEU A 104 -1.34 -1.60 -2.45
N LYS A 105 -2.45 -2.25 -2.82
CA LYS A 105 -3.61 -2.43 -1.95
C LYS A 105 -3.26 -3.25 -0.70
N MET A 106 -2.49 -4.33 -0.84
CA MET A 106 -2.04 -5.12 0.31
C MET A 106 -1.18 -4.29 1.28
N VAL A 107 -0.24 -3.50 0.78
CA VAL A 107 0.61 -2.63 1.61
C VAL A 107 -0.21 -1.53 2.28
N LYS A 108 -1.13 -0.91 1.54
CA LYS A 108 -2.06 0.08 2.09
C LYS A 108 -2.87 -0.53 3.24
N ASN A 109 -3.41 -1.73 3.06
CA ASN A 109 -4.17 -2.43 4.09
C ASN A 109 -3.31 -2.83 5.31
N ALA A 110 -2.05 -3.21 5.12
CA ALA A 110 -1.16 -3.57 6.23
C ALA A 110 -0.87 -2.38 7.16
N LYS A 111 -0.68 -1.17 6.60
CA LYS A 111 -0.53 0.05 7.41
C LYS A 111 -1.80 0.44 8.14
N GLN A 112 -2.95 0.29 7.48
CA GLN A 112 -4.26 0.50 8.12
C GLN A 112 -4.45 -0.47 9.29
N GLN A 113 -4.08 -1.73 9.09
CA GLN A 113 -4.13 -2.74 10.15
C GLN A 113 -3.17 -2.39 11.29
N LEU A 114 -1.95 -1.93 10.99
CA LEU A 114 -1.02 -1.50 12.03
C LEU A 114 -1.56 -0.32 12.85
N PHE A 115 -2.19 0.67 12.20
CA PHE A 115 -2.87 1.77 12.89
C PHE A 115 -3.98 1.27 13.82
N PHE A 116 -4.76 0.28 13.37
CA PHE A 116 -5.77 -0.40 14.18
C PHE A 116 -5.16 -1.09 15.40
N ASP A 117 -4.12 -1.89 15.20
CA ASP A 117 -3.46 -2.66 16.26
C ASP A 117 -2.89 -1.72 17.34
N MET A 118 -2.33 -0.57 16.95
CA MET A 118 -1.83 0.46 17.87
C MET A 118 -2.93 1.02 18.78
N LEU A 119 -4.11 1.27 18.25
CA LEU A 119 -5.26 1.77 19.02
C LEU A 119 -5.90 0.65 19.84
N GLU A 120 -5.86 -0.57 19.34
CA GLU A 120 -6.27 -1.74 20.11
C GLU A 120 -5.42 -1.88 21.38
N ILE A 121 -4.10 -1.69 21.31
CA ILE A 121 -3.24 -1.67 22.51
C ILE A 121 -3.23 -0.33 23.27
N ARG A 122 -4.13 0.61 22.92
CA ARG A 122 -4.31 1.94 23.53
C ARG A 122 -3.06 2.83 23.45
N ASN A 123 -2.28 2.67 22.39
CA ASN A 123 -1.05 3.42 22.17
C ASN A 123 -1.25 4.55 21.17
N VAL A 124 -1.84 5.64 21.66
CA VAL A 124 -2.07 6.87 20.88
C VAL A 124 -0.77 7.49 20.40
N VAL A 125 0.35 7.33 21.13
CA VAL A 125 1.65 7.88 20.74
C VAL A 125 2.15 7.25 19.44
N LEU A 126 2.11 5.92 19.35
CA LEU A 126 2.46 5.21 18.12
C LEU A 126 1.48 5.52 16.98
N ALA A 127 0.18 5.60 17.28
CA ALA A 127 -0.83 5.97 16.30
C ALA A 127 -0.58 7.38 15.74
N SER A 128 -0.23 8.37 16.58
CA SER A 128 0.12 9.74 16.18
C SER A 128 1.36 9.76 15.29
N ALA A 129 2.42 9.05 15.70
CA ALA A 129 3.64 8.97 14.90
C ALA A 129 3.40 8.36 13.51
N LEU A 130 2.44 7.43 13.39
CA LEU A 130 2.05 6.85 12.11
C LEU A 130 1.27 7.84 11.24
N LEU A 131 0.40 8.69 11.82
CA LEU A 131 -0.33 9.74 11.10
C LEU A 131 0.59 10.88 10.62
N GLU A 132 1.65 11.19 11.36
CA GLU A 132 2.66 12.20 10.98
C GLU A 132 3.59 11.73 9.85
N GLY A 133 3.50 10.45 9.47
CA GLY A 133 4.26 9.87 8.37
C GLY A 133 3.87 10.43 6.99
N SER A 134 4.75 10.21 6.01
CA SER A 134 4.52 10.67 4.62
C SER A 134 3.39 9.94 3.88
N ASP A 135 3.02 8.74 4.32
CA ASP A 135 1.96 7.95 3.69
C ASP A 135 0.62 8.23 4.37
N PRO A 136 -0.43 8.58 3.61
CA PRO A 136 -1.73 8.89 4.19
C PRO A 136 -2.37 7.64 4.82
N ILE A 137 -2.71 7.76 6.10
CA ILE A 137 -3.56 6.82 6.82
C ILE A 137 -5.00 7.34 6.77
N ASP A 138 -5.93 6.43 6.51
CA ASP A 138 -7.36 6.75 6.55
C ASP A 138 -7.87 6.44 7.95
N VAL A 139 -8.07 7.48 8.75
CA VAL A 139 -8.58 7.37 10.13
C VAL A 139 -9.97 6.69 10.15
N ASN A 140 -10.70 6.73 9.04
CA ASN A 140 -12.02 6.13 8.85
C ASN A 140 -11.97 4.75 8.19
N PHE A 141 -10.78 4.16 8.02
CA PHE A 141 -10.69 2.78 7.56
C PHE A 141 -11.55 1.87 8.42
N GLN A 142 -12.22 0.94 7.75
CA GLN A 142 -13.04 -0.09 8.38
C GLN A 142 -12.49 -1.46 8.01
N SER A 143 -12.44 -2.36 9.00
CA SER A 143 -12.07 -3.75 8.78
C SER A 143 -12.93 -4.35 7.67
N LEU A 144 -12.27 -4.99 6.69
CA LEU A 144 -12.95 -5.60 5.54
C LEU A 144 -13.85 -6.78 5.92
N THR A 145 -13.69 -7.35 7.11
CA THR A 145 -14.45 -8.53 7.56
C THR A 145 -15.62 -8.17 8.47
N THR A 146 -15.54 -7.05 9.20
CA THR A 146 -16.55 -6.68 10.22
C THR A 146 -17.13 -5.28 10.04
N GLY A 147 -16.51 -4.42 9.24
CA GLY A 147 -16.85 -3.01 9.15
C GLY A 147 -16.46 -2.20 10.39
N ILE A 148 -15.71 -2.77 11.33
CA ILE A 148 -15.27 -2.07 12.55
C ILE A 148 -14.25 -0.99 12.17
N SER A 149 -14.48 0.25 12.62
CA SER A 149 -13.48 1.34 12.54
C SER A 149 -12.61 1.41 13.79
N ALA A 150 -11.51 2.16 13.74
CA ALA A 150 -10.68 2.44 14.91
C ALA A 150 -11.49 3.05 16.08
N LEU A 151 -12.48 3.91 15.77
CA LEU A 151 -13.32 4.55 16.77
C LEU A 151 -14.24 3.55 17.49
N HIS A 152 -14.71 2.51 16.79
CA HIS A 152 -15.44 1.41 17.42
C HIS A 152 -14.57 0.66 18.43
N ILE A 153 -13.30 0.41 18.12
CA ILE A 153 -12.37 -0.31 19.03
C ILE A 153 -12.14 0.51 20.30
N CYS A 154 -11.85 1.81 20.17
CA CYS A 154 -11.67 2.67 21.34
C CYS A 154 -12.96 2.77 22.17
N ALA A 155 -14.12 2.84 21.52
CA ALA A 155 -15.43 2.83 22.17
C ALA A 155 -15.67 1.55 22.98
N LEU A 156 -15.45 0.38 22.36
CA LEU A 156 -15.60 -0.93 23.02
C LEU A 156 -14.71 -1.05 24.26
N LYS A 157 -13.50 -0.47 24.22
CA LYS A 157 -12.49 -0.55 25.28
C LYS A 157 -12.58 0.54 26.35
N ASN A 158 -13.62 1.39 26.30
CA ASN A 158 -13.75 2.57 27.15
C ASN A 158 -12.52 3.51 27.08
N ASP A 159 -11.87 3.58 25.92
CA ASP A 159 -10.61 4.30 25.73
C ASP A 159 -10.85 5.76 25.32
N VAL A 160 -11.16 6.61 26.30
CA VAL A 160 -11.41 8.04 26.09
C VAL A 160 -10.26 8.76 25.39
N PRO A 161 -8.97 8.56 25.74
CA PRO A 161 -7.86 9.20 25.02
C PRO A 161 -7.81 8.82 23.53
N GLY A 162 -8.05 7.55 23.20
CA GLY A 162 -8.13 7.08 21.82
C GLY A 162 -9.30 7.70 21.06
N ILE A 163 -10.48 7.78 21.70
CA ILE A 163 -11.66 8.45 21.14
C ILE A 163 -11.36 9.92 20.82
N GLU A 164 -10.77 10.65 21.76
CA GLU A 164 -10.41 12.06 21.56
C GLU A 164 -9.40 12.27 20.46
N PHE A 165 -8.37 11.44 20.43
CA PHE A 165 -7.37 11.45 19.38
C PHE A 165 -8.00 11.22 18.00
N LEU A 166 -8.86 10.20 17.86
CA LEU A 166 -9.50 9.87 16.60
C LEU A 166 -10.45 10.97 16.13
N LEU A 167 -11.32 11.48 17.01
CA LEU A 167 -12.25 12.56 16.68
C LEU A 167 -11.51 13.84 16.26
N LYS A 168 -10.42 14.18 16.96
CA LYS A 168 -9.58 15.33 16.60
C LYS A 168 -8.97 15.20 15.20
N ASN A 169 -8.72 13.97 14.75
CA ASN A 169 -8.18 13.66 13.43
C ASN A 169 -9.26 13.36 12.38
N GLY A 170 -10.52 13.73 12.63
CA GLY A 170 -11.61 13.62 11.65
C GLY A 170 -12.24 12.23 11.55
N ALA A 171 -12.19 11.43 12.61
CA ALA A 171 -12.94 10.18 12.67
C ALA A 171 -14.45 10.42 12.59
N ASP A 172 -15.12 9.62 11.77
CA ASP A 172 -16.56 9.58 11.60
C ASP A 172 -17.20 8.90 12.82
N LYS A 173 -17.88 9.70 13.64
CA LYS A 173 -18.59 9.23 14.83
C LYS A 173 -19.86 8.43 14.54
N ASP A 174 -20.35 8.49 13.31
CA ASP A 174 -21.57 7.82 12.85
C ASP A 174 -21.28 6.62 11.92
N ALA A 175 -19.99 6.28 11.73
CA ALA A 175 -19.57 5.13 10.94
C ALA A 175 -20.26 3.85 11.44
N LYS A 176 -20.70 2.98 10.53
CA LYS A 176 -21.42 1.74 10.90
C LYS A 176 -20.63 0.49 10.58
N THR A 177 -20.57 -0.44 11.52
CA THR A 177 -20.15 -1.82 11.28
C THR A 177 -21.09 -2.55 10.32
N PHE A 178 -20.71 -3.74 9.85
CA PHE A 178 -21.62 -4.57 9.03
C PHE A 178 -22.86 -5.04 9.79
N ALA A 179 -22.82 -5.05 11.13
CA ALA A 179 -23.99 -5.28 11.98
C ALA A 179 -24.85 -4.03 12.19
N GLY A 180 -24.47 -2.89 11.59
CA GLY A 180 -25.20 -1.62 11.70
C GLY A 180 -24.90 -0.80 12.95
N LEU A 181 -24.00 -1.28 13.83
CA LEU A 181 -23.63 -0.59 15.06
C LEU A 181 -22.70 0.59 14.77
N THR A 182 -22.95 1.71 15.43
CA THR A 182 -22.09 2.90 15.54
C THR A 182 -21.05 2.75 16.68
N PRO A 183 -20.02 3.62 16.76
CA PRO A 183 -19.13 3.65 17.91
C PRO A 183 -19.86 3.88 19.24
N LEU A 184 -20.87 4.77 19.27
CA LEU A 184 -21.66 5.03 20.47
C LEU A 184 -22.44 3.77 20.92
N GLU A 185 -23.09 3.07 19.98
CA GLU A 185 -23.79 1.82 20.28
C GLU A 185 -22.82 0.73 20.74
N SER A 186 -21.60 0.72 20.21
CA SER A 186 -20.56 -0.21 20.64
C SER A 186 -20.11 0.06 22.09
N ALA A 187 -19.95 1.33 22.48
CA ALA A 187 -19.67 1.69 23.87
C ALA A 187 -20.80 1.25 24.82
N ARG A 188 -22.06 1.44 24.42
CA ARG A 188 -23.22 0.95 25.19
C ARG A 188 -23.24 -0.56 25.31
N PHE A 189 -22.99 -1.25 24.21
CA PHE A 189 -22.96 -2.72 24.16
C PHE A 189 -21.88 -3.30 25.09
N SER A 190 -20.70 -2.67 25.19
CA SER A 190 -19.62 -3.11 26.08
C SER A 190 -19.69 -2.54 27.51
N ASN A 191 -20.73 -1.79 27.85
CA ASN A 191 -20.86 -1.08 29.12
C ASN A 191 -19.65 -0.17 29.43
N ALA A 192 -19.30 0.68 28.46
CA ALA A 192 -18.18 1.64 28.51
C ALA A 192 -18.70 3.07 28.78
N PRO A 193 -18.93 3.47 30.04
CA PRO A 193 -19.65 4.70 30.38
C PRO A 193 -18.90 5.98 30.03
N ASP A 194 -17.56 5.98 30.12
CA ASP A 194 -16.76 7.17 29.81
C ASP A 194 -16.68 7.40 28.30
N ALA A 195 -16.55 6.33 27.53
CA ALA A 195 -16.63 6.37 26.07
C ALA A 195 -18.02 6.81 25.61
N GLU A 196 -19.09 6.26 26.18
CA GLU A 196 -20.46 6.68 25.88
C GLU A 196 -20.61 8.19 26.13
N LYS A 197 -20.24 8.65 27.33
CA LYS A 197 -20.31 10.06 27.69
C LYS A 197 -19.49 10.92 26.72
N ARG A 198 -18.27 10.49 26.37
CA ARG A 198 -17.40 11.26 25.48
C ARG A 198 -17.96 11.36 24.06
N LEU A 199 -18.51 10.28 23.53
CA LEU A 199 -19.10 10.22 22.18
C LEU A 199 -20.41 11.00 22.09
N LEU A 200 -21.20 11.07 23.17
CA LEU A 200 -22.39 11.92 23.24
C LEU A 200 -22.04 13.43 23.23
N LEU A 201 -20.87 13.79 23.75
CA LEU A 201 -20.37 15.16 23.79
C LEU A 201 -19.54 15.56 22.56
N ALA A 202 -19.33 14.64 21.61
CA ALA A 202 -18.48 14.80 20.43
C ALA A 202 -19.18 15.52 19.27
#